data_AF-A0A948PXF2-F1
#
_entry.id   AF-A0A948PXF2-F1
#
_cell.length_a   1.000
_cell.length_b   1.000
_cell.length_c   1.000
_cell.angle_alpha   90.00
_cell.angle_beta   90.00
_cell.angle_gamma   90.00
#
_symmetry.space_group_name_H-M   'P 1'
#
loop_
_entity.id
_entity.type
_entity.pdbx_description
1 polymer ?
#
loop_
_entity_poly.entity_id
_entity_poly.type
_entity_poly.pdbx_seq_one_letter_code
_entity_poly.pdbx_strand_id
1 'polypeptide(L)'
;MKKLVLFDINGTLIDSGEAGSKALDLVFRERFGIEGAFSRIECAGKTDIGIIREGLSLHALDAQDGLLPSIVADYLRHLEVTIQNKEKHLLA
;
A
#
# COMPACT_ATOMS: atom_id res chain seq x y z
N MET A 1 13.12 36.66 3.62
CA MET A 1 13.49 35.33 3.08
C MET A 1 12.24 34.49 2.97
N LYS A 2 12.06 33.74 1.87
CA LYS A 2 10.99 32.75 1.74
C LYS A 2 11.58 31.36 1.98
N LYS A 3 10.88 30.51 2.73
CA LYS A 3 11.22 29.10 2.94
C LYS A 3 10.19 28.23 2.22
N LEU A 4 10.64 27.18 1.56
CA LEU A 4 9.80 26.11 1.02
C LEU A 4 9.92 24.90 1.95
N VAL A 5 8.78 24.36 2.37
CA VAL A 5 8.70 23.15 3.19
C VAL A 5 7.76 22.19 2.47
N LEU A 6 8.21 20.95 2.27
CA LEU A 6 7.44 19.87 1.68
C LEU A 6 7.28 18.78 2.74
N PHE A 7 6.03 18.40 3.01
CA PHE A 7 5.72 17.33 3.96
C PHE A 7 5.34 16.07 3.19
N ASP A 8 5.92 14.95 3.60
CA ASP A 8 5.36 13.64 3.32
C ASP A 8 4.10 13.41 4.18
N ILE A 9 3.34 12.35 3.92
CA ILE A 9 2.08 12.03 4.62
C ILE A 9 2.30 10.92 5.65
N ASN A 10 2.59 9.70 5.19
CA ASN A 10 2.64 8.51 6.03
C ASN A 10 3.89 8.52 6.91
N GLY A 11 3.73 8.37 8.21
CA GLY A 11 4.84 8.46 9.16
C GLY A 11 5.40 9.88 9.36
N THR A 12 4.81 10.88 8.69
CA THR A 12 5.20 12.30 8.81
C THR A 12 4.05 13.14 9.40
N LEU A 13 2.88 13.15 8.75
CA LEU A 13 1.69 13.87 9.21
C LEU A 13 0.71 12.94 9.93
N ILE A 14 0.61 11.70 9.47
CA ILE A 14 -0.31 10.70 10.00
C ILE A 14 0.38 9.35 10.19
N ASP A 15 -0.13 8.56 11.12
CA ASP A 15 -0.01 7.12 11.08
C ASP A 15 -1.32 6.56 10.48
N SER A 16 -1.20 5.80 9.38
CA SER A 16 -2.35 5.21 8.71
C SER A 16 -2.78 3.86 9.32
N GLY A 17 -2.10 3.38 10.36
CA GLY A 17 -2.42 2.11 11.01
C GLY A 17 -2.20 0.91 10.09
N GLU A 18 -1.16 0.97 9.26
CA GLU A 18 -0.83 -0.04 8.23
C GLU A 18 -1.95 -0.27 7.19
N ALA A 19 -2.83 0.72 6.96
CA ALA A 19 -3.96 0.57 6.05
C ALA A 19 -3.54 0.13 4.63
N GLY A 20 -2.46 0.72 4.10
CA GLY A 20 -1.96 0.40 2.76
C GLY A 20 -1.50 -1.05 2.60
N SER A 21 -0.64 -1.53 3.50
CA SER A 21 -0.16 -2.91 3.47
C SER A 21 -1.29 -3.92 3.74
N LYS A 22 -2.20 -3.62 4.67
CA LYS A 22 -3.40 -4.44 4.91
C LYS A 22 -4.29 -4.54 3.68
N ALA A 23 -4.54 -3.42 2.99
CA ALA A 23 -5.33 -3.42 1.76
C ALA A 23 -4.67 -4.27 0.65
N LEU A 24 -3.35 -4.15 0.48
CA LEU A 24 -2.62 -4.95 -0.50
C LEU A 24 -2.58 -6.44 -0.15
N ASP A 25 -2.41 -6.80 1.13
CA ASP A 25 -2.52 -8.18 1.60
C ASP A 25 -3.91 -8.78 1.32
N LEU A 26 -4.98 -8.00 1.47
CA LEU A 26 -6.34 -8.43 1.11
C LEU A 26 -6.45 -8.74 -0.39
N VAL A 27 -5.93 -7.85 -1.26
CA VAL A 27 -5.91 -8.10 -2.71
C VAL A 27 -5.16 -9.37 -3.05
N PHE A 28 -3.97 -9.57 -2.47
CA PHE A 28 -3.15 -10.75 -2.78
C PHE A 28 -3.75 -12.04 -2.26
N ARG A 29 -4.40 -12.00 -1.10
CA ARG A 29 -5.15 -13.14 -0.56
C ARG A 29 -6.33 -13.50 -1.47
N GLU A 30 -7.14 -12.52 -1.87
CA GLU A 30 -8.34 -12.76 -2.69
C GLU A 30 -8.01 -13.23 -4.11
N ARG A 31 -6.95 -12.70 -4.71
CA ARG A 31 -6.62 -12.97 -6.12
C ARG A 31 -5.68 -14.14 -6.32
N PHE A 32 -4.75 -14.35 -5.38
CA PHE A 32 -3.66 -15.31 -5.54
C PHE A 32 -3.60 -16.33 -4.39
N GLY A 33 -4.43 -16.19 -3.36
CA GLY A 33 -4.39 -17.06 -2.18
C GLY A 33 -3.15 -16.86 -1.30
N ILE A 34 -2.44 -15.72 -1.44
CA ILE A 34 -1.19 -15.45 -0.72
C ILE A 34 -1.50 -14.58 0.51
N GLU A 35 -1.26 -15.13 1.69
CA GLU A 35 -1.38 -14.38 2.96
C GLU A 35 -0.06 -13.70 3.33
N GLY A 36 -0.15 -12.49 3.90
CA GLY A 36 1.02 -11.72 4.32
C GLY A 36 2.00 -11.44 3.18
N ALA A 37 1.47 -11.21 1.97
CA ALA A 37 2.24 -11.00 0.75
C ALA A 37 3.25 -9.85 0.87
N PHE A 38 2.96 -8.86 1.71
CA PHE A 38 3.79 -7.67 1.92
C PHE A 38 4.59 -7.69 3.23
N SER A 39 4.55 -8.78 4.00
CA SER A 39 5.27 -8.90 5.30
C SER A 39 6.79 -8.74 5.23
N ARG A 40 7.38 -8.92 4.03
CA ARG A 40 8.82 -8.80 3.77
C ARG A 40 9.18 -7.56 2.94
N ILE A 41 8.22 -6.71 2.64
CA ILE A 41 8.41 -5.52 1.78
C ILE A 41 8.46 -4.29 2.68
N GLU A 42 9.57 -3.56 2.63
CA GLU A 42 9.66 -2.26 3.27
C GLU A 42 8.91 -1.22 2.43
N CYS A 43 7.70 -0.84 2.86
CA CYS A 43 6.83 0.07 2.11
C CYS A 43 7.21 1.56 2.27
N ALA A 44 7.93 1.92 3.33
CA ALA A 44 8.21 3.32 3.66
C ALA A 44 8.97 4.04 2.52
N GLY A 45 8.51 5.24 2.17
CA GLY A 45 9.13 6.08 1.13
C GLY A 45 8.96 5.58 -0.31
N LYS A 46 8.23 4.49 -0.54
CA LYS A 46 7.93 3.97 -1.88
C LYS A 46 6.57 4.46 -2.37
N THR A 47 6.38 4.44 -3.68
CA THR A 47 5.06 4.64 -4.28
C THR A 47 4.24 3.35 -4.21
N ASP A 48 2.92 3.45 -4.11
CA ASP A 48 2.01 2.28 -4.10
C ASP A 48 2.23 1.38 -5.32
N ILE A 49 2.43 1.96 -6.51
CA ILE A 49 2.75 1.19 -7.73
C ILE A 49 4.07 0.44 -7.59
N GLY A 50 5.09 1.08 -7.00
CA GLY A 50 6.39 0.45 -6.73
C GLY A 50 6.24 -0.75 -5.79
N ILE A 51 5.48 -0.58 -4.71
CA ILE A 51 5.19 -1.63 -3.73
C ILE A 51 4.44 -2.79 -4.40
N ILE A 52 3.39 -2.51 -5.18
CA ILE A 52 2.62 -3.55 -5.89
C ILE A 52 3.53 -4.34 -6.84
N ARG A 53 4.39 -3.67 -7.60
CA ARG A 53 5.34 -4.32 -8.51
C ARG A 53 6.34 -5.20 -7.77
N GLU A 54 6.84 -4.75 -6.62
CA GLU A 54 7.72 -5.53 -5.77
C GLU A 54 7.01 -6.77 -5.19
N GLY A 55 5.75 -6.63 -4.75
CA GLY A 55 4.91 -7.76 -4.33
C GLY A 55 4.70 -8.78 -5.44
N LEU A 56 4.37 -8.33 -6.64
CA LEU A 56 4.24 -9.21 -7.80
C LEU A 56 5.55 -9.96 -8.09
N SER A 57 6.67 -9.23 -8.10
CA SER A 57 7.99 -9.81 -8.33
C SER A 57 8.40 -10.81 -7.24
N LEU A 58 8.12 -10.52 -5.97
CA LEU A 58 8.45 -11.37 -4.83
C LEU A 58 7.75 -12.72 -4.91
N HIS A 59 6.53 -12.75 -5.45
CA HIS A 59 5.71 -13.95 -5.57
C HIS A 59 5.74 -14.58 -6.97
N ALA A 60 6.70 -14.17 -7.81
CA ALA A 60 6.86 -14.63 -9.20
C ALA A 60 5.57 -14.51 -10.04
N LEU A 61 4.79 -13.44 -9.80
CA LEU A 61 3.61 -13.10 -10.55
C LEU A 61 3.98 -12.10 -11.64
N ASP A 62 3.85 -12.51 -12.90
CA ASP A 62 4.13 -11.61 -14.02
C ASP A 62 3.07 -10.50 -14.09
N ALA A 63 3.54 -9.25 -14.08
CA ALA A 63 2.71 -8.08 -14.35
C ALA A 63 2.33 -8.02 -15.84
N GLN A 64 1.53 -8.98 -16.30
CA GLN A 64 0.98 -8.99 -17.65
C GLN A 64 0.16 -7.72 -17.89
N ASP A 65 -0.02 -7.36 -19.16
CA ASP A 65 -0.79 -6.20 -19.56
C ASP A 65 -2.20 -6.24 -18.95
N GLY A 66 -2.54 -5.21 -18.15
CA GLY A 66 -3.83 -5.10 -17.45
C GLY A 66 -3.87 -5.60 -16.00
N LEU A 67 -2.88 -6.38 -15.55
CA LEU A 67 -2.86 -6.88 -14.16
C LEU A 67 -2.69 -5.72 -13.17
N LEU A 68 -1.71 -4.85 -13.39
CA LEU A 68 -1.42 -3.74 -12.46
C LEU A 68 -2.62 -2.78 -12.28
N PRO A 69 -3.28 -2.26 -13.34
CA PRO A 69 -4.47 -1.42 -13.16
C PRO A 69 -5.60 -2.12 -12.38
N SER A 70 -5.81 -3.42 -12.61
CA SER A 70 -6.83 -4.19 -11.85
C SER A 70 -6.47 -4.32 -10.37
N ILE A 71 -5.20 -4.58 -10.04
CA ILE A 71 -4.73 -4.62 -8.64
C ILE A 71 -4.89 -3.25 -7.98
N VAL A 72 -4.57 -2.16 -8.68
CA VAL A 72 -4.76 -0.80 -8.15
C VAL A 72 -6.23 -0.52 -7.84
N ALA A 73 -7.16 -0.94 -8.71
CA ALA A 73 -8.58 -0.78 -8.47
C ALA A 73 -9.05 -1.56 -7.23
N ASP A 74 -8.63 -2.83 -7.09
CA ASP A 74 -8.96 -3.66 -5.93
C ASP A 74 -8.33 -3.10 -4.64
N TYR A 75 -7.09 -2.64 -4.73
CA TYR A 75 -6.36 -1.99 -3.64
C TYR A 75 -7.13 -0.76 -3.14
N LEU A 76 -7.59 0.12 -4.02
CA LEU A 76 -8.34 1.31 -3.62
C LEU A 76 -9.67 0.97 -2.94
N ARG A 77 -10.38 -0.07 -3.41
CA ARG A 77 -11.61 -0.56 -2.74
C ARG A 77 -11.34 -1.06 -1.33
N HIS A 78 -10.27 -1.83 -1.14
CA HIS A 78 -9.87 -2.31 0.18
C HIS A 78 -9.30 -1.20 1.06
N LEU A 79 -8.61 -0.22 0.46
CA LEU A 79 -8.04 0.92 1.18
C LEU A 79 -9.12 1.79 1.80
N GLU A 80 -10.23 2.02 1.09
CA GLU A 80 -11.38 2.78 1.61
C GLU A 80 -11.91 2.22 2.92
N VAL A 81 -11.88 0.89 3.08
CA VAL A 81 -12.31 0.20 4.29
C VAL A 81 -11.18 0.15 5.34
N THR A 82 -9.99 -0.28 4.95
CA THR A 82 -8.87 -0.48 5.87
C THR A 82 -8.34 0.83 6.45
N ILE A 83 -8.50 1.97 5.78
CA ILE A 83 -8.17 3.29 6.34
C ILE A 83 -9.17 3.73 7.42
N GLN A 84 -10.28 3.03 7.62
CA GLN A 84 -11.19 3.26 8.75
C GLN A 84 -10.84 2.39 9.96
N ASN A 85 -9.56 2.06 10.13
CA ASN A 85 -9.06 1.34 11.30
C ASN A 85 -8.96 2.25 12.54
N LYS A 86 -8.81 1.64 13.73
CA LYS A 86 -8.74 2.34 15.02
C LYS A 86 -7.33 2.84 15.36
N GLU A 87 -6.32 2.31 14.68
CA GLU A 87 -4.92 2.60 14.86
C GLU A 87 -4.51 3.91 14.16
N LYS A 88 -5.30 4.39 13.18
CA LYS A 88 -5.00 5.66 12.51
C LYS A 88 -5.05 6.83 13.49
N HIS A 89 -4.08 7.73 13.38
CA HIS A 89 -4.04 8.95 14.17
C HIS A 89 -3.15 10.02 13.51
N LEU A 90 -3.35 11.27 13.92
CA LEU A 90 -2.45 12.37 13.56
C LEU A 90 -1.15 12.23 14.37
N LEU A 91 -0.01 12.44 13.73
CA LEU A 91 1.30 12.50 14.39
C LEU A 91 1.68 13.93 14.79
N ALA A 92 0.99 14.92 14.22
CA ALA A 92 1.16 16.35 14.46
C ALA A 92 -0.03 16.96 15.20
#